data_AF-Q5AWS5-F1
#
_entry.id   AF-Q5AWS5-F1
#
_cell.length_a   1.000
_cell.length_b   1.000
_cell.length_c   1.000
_cell.angle_alpha   90.00
_cell.angle_beta   90.00
_cell.angle_gamma   90.00
#
_symmetry.space_group_name_H-M   'P 1'
#
loop_
_entity.id
_entity.type
_entity.pdbx_description
1 polymer ?
#
loop_
_entity_poly.entity_id
_entity_poly.type
_entity_poly.pdbx_seq_one_letter_code
_entity_poly.pdbx_strand_id
1 'polypeptide(L)'
;MLGLCFTLAESCKSSESHLRCRFAARSNPSVAANMRCKDSYPEDFQTAIKRSPLKEGELQELCAKSSYPPVFVYGHLMLPTALKYIVDIPQTTTVDMVYATLPGYTLHHFAENGKPGLPTIKPSSSSSDVVEGMLVFGLTREQRSDVQEVECVRPGHSIFIDTQVQVSLIDKIHGYEVKSQKSVDAGTFVWSWTSENTELQPMETSFWPIDDFLSGQLYANMVREQNKVPFSYN
;
A
#
# COMPACT_ATOMS: atom_id res chain seq x y z
N MET A 1 8.26 -60.85 27.07
CA MET A 1 8.72 -60.06 25.91
C MET A 1 8.89 -58.64 26.42
N LEU A 2 10.10 -58.32 26.90
CA LEU A 2 11.15 -57.59 26.18
C LEU A 2 10.72 -56.13 25.92
N GLY A 3 11.33 -55.09 26.48
CA GLY A 3 12.50 -55.00 27.36
C GLY A 3 12.94 -53.53 27.47
N LEU A 4 13.32 -53.14 28.70
CA LEU A 4 14.40 -52.22 29.14
C LEU A 4 14.69 -50.95 28.30
N CYS A 5 14.52 -49.74 28.85
CA CYS A 5 15.32 -49.03 29.88
C CYS A 5 16.60 -48.35 29.37
N PHE A 6 16.89 -47.23 30.04
CA PHE A 6 18.12 -46.43 30.18
C PHE A 6 18.30 -45.21 29.26
N THR A 7 18.90 -44.07 29.66
CA THR A 7 19.10 -43.30 30.92
C THR A 7 19.72 -41.97 30.47
N LEU A 8 19.53 -40.94 31.27
CA LEU A 8 20.11 -39.59 31.20
C LEU A 8 21.65 -39.54 31.16
N ALA A 9 22.09 -38.36 30.65
CA ALA A 9 23.30 -37.60 30.96
C ALA A 9 24.64 -38.04 30.34
N GLU A 10 25.28 -37.12 29.61
CA GLU A 10 26.50 -36.47 30.09
C GLU A 10 26.93 -35.24 29.26
N SER A 11 27.89 -34.52 29.83
CA SER A 11 28.24 -33.12 29.65
C SER A 11 29.35 -32.86 28.61
N CYS A 12 29.51 -31.58 28.27
CA CYS A 12 30.78 -30.85 28.06
C CYS A 12 31.45 -30.73 26.66
N LYS A 13 31.56 -29.45 26.27
CA LYS A 13 32.74 -28.71 25.73
C LYS A 13 33.09 -28.79 24.23
N SER A 14 32.85 -27.64 23.57
CA SER A 14 33.80 -26.80 22.82
C SER A 14 34.88 -27.45 21.94
N SER A 15 34.82 -27.23 20.62
CA SER A 15 35.89 -26.54 19.88
C SER A 15 35.46 -26.15 18.45
N GLU A 16 36.07 -25.06 17.98
CA GLU A 16 35.97 -24.48 16.65
C GLU A 16 36.46 -25.42 15.54
N SER A 17 35.83 -25.37 14.37
CA SER A 17 36.55 -25.19 13.09
C SER A 17 35.59 -25.04 11.91
N HIS A 18 35.63 -23.84 11.33
CA HIS A 18 35.72 -23.55 9.90
C HIS A 18 35.14 -24.54 8.86
N LEU A 19 34.28 -23.95 8.00
CA LEU A 19 34.32 -23.94 6.53
C LEU A 19 33.06 -24.44 5.80
N ARG A 20 32.55 -23.49 4.98
CA ARG A 20 31.76 -23.62 3.75
C ARG A 20 30.22 -23.63 3.89
N CYS A 21 29.67 -22.46 4.20
CA CYS A 21 28.35 -22.08 3.69
C CYS A 21 28.45 -21.92 2.16
N ARG A 22 27.94 -22.93 1.44
CA ARG A 22 27.55 -22.78 0.04
C ARG A 22 26.23 -21.99 0.01
N PHE A 23 26.31 -20.68 -0.22
CA PHE A 23 25.14 -19.91 -0.64
C PHE A 23 24.83 -20.32 -2.08
N ALA A 24 23.96 -21.33 -2.23
CA ALA A 24 23.24 -21.52 -3.48
C ALA A 24 22.24 -20.36 -3.59
N ALA A 25 22.56 -19.40 -4.46
CA ALA A 25 21.61 -18.40 -4.92
C ALA A 25 20.46 -19.14 -5.64
N ARG A 26 19.42 -19.50 -4.88
CA ARG A 26 18.12 -19.80 -5.46
C ARG A 26 17.53 -18.48 -5.90
N SER A 27 17.61 -18.23 -7.20
CA SER A 27 16.76 -17.28 -7.90
C SER A 27 15.31 -17.61 -7.58
N ASN A 28 14.67 -16.79 -6.73
CA ASN A 28 13.23 -16.83 -6.51
C ASN A 28 12.54 -16.32 -7.78
N PRO A 29 11.71 -17.14 -8.47
CA PRO A 29 10.87 -16.65 -9.55
C PRO A 29 9.52 -16.23 -8.97
N SER A 30 9.39 -14.94 -8.63
CA SER A 30 8.12 -14.20 -8.61
C SER A 30 8.43 -12.76 -8.19
N VAL A 31 9.06 -11.99 -9.07
CA VAL A 31 8.90 -10.54 -9.01
C VAL A 31 7.46 -10.29 -9.42
N ALA A 32 6.56 -10.16 -8.44
CA ALA A 32 5.21 -9.66 -8.69
C ALA A 32 5.35 -8.40 -9.54
N ALA A 33 4.61 -8.32 -10.63
CA ALA A 33 4.73 -7.21 -11.56
C ALA A 33 4.33 -5.92 -10.84
N ASN A 34 5.33 -5.12 -10.42
CA ASN A 34 5.09 -3.81 -9.82
C ASN A 34 4.13 -3.01 -10.70
N MET A 35 3.25 -2.22 -10.08
CA MET A 35 2.32 -1.32 -10.74
C MET A 35 3.04 -0.53 -11.82
N ARG A 36 2.76 -0.87 -13.09
CA ARG A 36 3.38 -0.21 -14.24
C ARG A 36 2.60 1.06 -14.55
N CYS A 37 3.26 2.19 -14.42
CA CYS A 37 2.71 3.48 -14.82
C CYS A 37 2.69 3.58 -16.35
N LYS A 38 1.50 3.71 -16.95
CA LYS A 38 1.33 3.93 -18.39
C LYS A 38 1.44 5.42 -18.70
N ASP A 39 1.97 5.77 -19.87
CA ASP A 39 2.09 7.17 -20.30
C ASP A 39 0.72 7.85 -20.47
N SER A 40 -0.35 7.07 -20.64
CA SER A 40 -1.75 7.54 -20.72
C SER A 40 -2.38 7.87 -19.37
N TYR A 41 -1.70 7.63 -18.25
CA TYR A 41 -2.23 7.94 -16.92
C TYR A 41 -2.15 9.43 -16.59
N PRO A 42 -2.99 9.93 -15.66
CA PRO A 42 -2.95 11.32 -15.20
C PRO A 42 -1.54 11.76 -14.74
N GLU A 43 -1.11 12.95 -15.15
CA GLU A 43 0.26 13.46 -14.89
C GLU A 43 0.59 13.54 -13.39
N ASP A 44 -0.39 13.92 -12.57
CA ASP A 44 -0.26 13.97 -11.11
C ASP A 44 0.03 12.57 -10.52
N PHE A 45 -0.67 11.54 -11.01
CA PHE A 45 -0.44 10.15 -10.63
C PHE A 45 0.91 9.63 -11.11
N GLN A 46 1.30 9.96 -12.35
CA GLN A 46 2.62 9.60 -12.86
C GLN A 46 3.73 10.19 -12.00
N THR A 47 3.59 11.45 -11.61
CA THR A 47 4.54 12.17 -10.74
C THR A 47 4.63 11.50 -9.37
N ALA A 48 3.49 11.13 -8.78
CA ALA A 48 3.44 10.45 -7.49
C ALA A 48 4.13 9.08 -7.51
N ILE A 49 3.94 8.27 -8.57
CA ILE A 49 4.65 7.00 -8.73
C ILE A 49 6.16 7.23 -8.91
N LYS A 50 6.53 8.15 -9.81
CA LYS A 50 7.94 8.45 -10.17
C LYS A 50 8.73 9.05 -9.00
N ARG A 51 8.06 9.51 -7.94
CA ARG A 51 8.69 9.97 -6.70
C ARG A 51 9.36 8.83 -5.91
N SER A 52 8.99 7.58 -6.15
CA SER A 52 9.65 6.42 -5.56
C SER A 52 10.70 5.84 -6.53
N PRO A 53 11.91 5.47 -6.05
CA PRO A 53 12.37 5.56 -4.67
C PRO A 53 12.64 6.99 -4.19
N LEU A 54 12.39 7.24 -2.91
CA LEU A 54 12.68 8.52 -2.24
C LEU A 54 14.18 8.72 -2.07
N LYS A 55 14.65 9.95 -2.20
CA LYS A 55 16.04 10.33 -1.93
C LYS A 55 16.29 10.47 -0.43
N GLU A 56 17.56 10.48 -0.06
CA GLU A 56 18.02 10.72 1.31
C GLU A 56 17.36 11.98 1.90
N GLY A 57 16.78 11.84 3.10
CA GLY A 57 16.10 12.91 3.83
C GLY A 57 14.62 13.14 3.45
N GLU A 58 14.20 12.78 2.24
CA GLU A 58 12.84 13.09 1.77
C GLU A 58 11.75 12.41 2.61
N LEU A 59 11.98 11.16 3.05
CA LEU A 59 11.02 10.46 3.90
C LEU A 59 10.86 11.15 5.27
N GLN A 60 11.94 11.63 5.86
CA GLN A 60 11.92 12.34 7.14
C GLN A 60 11.18 13.67 7.00
N GLU A 61 11.42 14.41 5.92
CA GLU A 61 10.72 15.65 5.61
C GLU A 61 9.22 15.39 5.42
N LEU A 62 8.84 14.34 4.70
CA LEU A 62 7.45 13.94 4.50
C LEU A 62 6.75 13.58 5.82
N CYS A 63 7.40 12.78 6.67
CA CYS A 63 6.86 12.43 7.98
C CYS A 63 6.74 13.65 8.91
N ALA A 64 7.60 14.65 8.76
CA ALA A 64 7.57 15.87 9.58
C ALA A 64 6.43 16.84 9.21
N LYS A 65 5.74 16.65 8.08
CA LYS A 65 4.67 17.55 7.61
C LYS A 65 3.40 17.52 8.47
N SER A 66 3.17 16.45 9.22
CA SER A 66 1.99 16.29 10.06
C SER A 66 2.33 15.54 11.33
N SER A 67 1.61 15.84 12.41
CA SER A 67 1.66 15.06 13.66
C SER A 67 0.90 13.74 13.54
N TYR A 68 0.15 13.53 12.46
CA TYR A 68 -0.58 12.30 12.19
C TYR A 68 0.22 11.36 11.28
N PRO A 69 0.19 10.04 11.54
CA PRO A 69 0.77 9.06 10.63
C PRO A 69 0.17 9.15 9.22
N PRO A 70 0.97 8.88 8.18
CA PRO A 70 0.48 8.84 6.81
C PRO A 70 -0.57 7.74 6.62
N VAL A 71 -1.38 7.87 5.57
CA VAL A 71 -2.42 6.90 5.23
C VAL A 71 -2.00 6.13 3.99
N PHE A 72 -1.95 4.81 4.10
CA PHE A 72 -1.80 3.92 2.96
C PHE A 72 -3.16 3.78 2.28
N VAL A 73 -3.18 4.07 0.98
CA VAL A 73 -4.36 4.00 0.15
C VAL A 73 -4.11 3.05 -1.02
N TYR A 74 -5.18 2.34 -1.39
CA TYR A 74 -5.23 1.44 -2.54
C TYR A 74 -6.48 1.77 -3.36
N GLY A 75 -6.64 1.14 -4.52
CA GLY A 75 -7.80 1.38 -5.38
C GLY A 75 -7.87 2.80 -5.94
N HIS A 76 -9.08 3.35 -5.99
CA HIS A 76 -9.32 4.67 -6.60
C HIS A 76 -8.61 5.83 -5.87
N LEU A 77 -8.38 5.71 -4.57
CA LEU A 77 -7.66 6.70 -3.76
C LEU A 77 -6.16 6.80 -4.08
N MET A 78 -5.60 5.85 -4.84
CA MET A 78 -4.23 5.97 -5.35
C MET A 78 -4.07 7.13 -6.33
N LEU A 79 -5.18 7.59 -6.93
CA LEU A 79 -5.18 8.70 -7.89
C LEU A 79 -5.27 10.04 -7.15
N PRO A 80 -4.29 10.95 -7.29
CA PRO A 80 -4.28 12.20 -6.54
C PRO A 80 -5.53 13.05 -6.79
N THR A 81 -5.99 13.14 -8.05
CA THR A 81 -7.25 13.84 -8.37
C THR A 81 -8.48 13.26 -7.66
N ALA A 82 -8.59 11.93 -7.55
CA ALA A 82 -9.71 11.29 -6.86
C ALA A 82 -9.65 11.53 -5.35
N LEU A 83 -8.46 11.40 -4.77
CA LEU A 83 -8.22 11.73 -3.35
C LEU A 83 -8.58 13.18 -3.06
N LYS A 84 -8.05 14.13 -3.84
CA LYS A 84 -8.34 15.56 -3.69
C LYS A 84 -9.83 15.87 -3.74
N TYR A 85 -10.56 15.23 -4.65
CA TYR A 85 -12.02 15.34 -4.74
C TYR A 85 -12.72 14.89 -3.45
N ILE A 86 -12.26 13.80 -2.84
CA ILE A 86 -12.86 13.25 -1.61
C ILE A 86 -12.56 14.11 -0.38
N VAL A 87 -11.33 14.61 -0.27
CA VAL A 87 -10.88 15.38 0.92
C VAL A 87 -10.93 16.90 0.73
N ASP A 88 -11.69 17.34 -0.28
CA ASP A 88 -11.89 18.76 -0.65
C ASP A 88 -10.58 19.58 -0.75
N ILE A 89 -9.53 18.98 -1.31
CA ILE A 89 -8.29 19.67 -1.62
C ILE A 89 -8.40 20.27 -3.02
N PRO A 90 -8.07 21.56 -3.24
CA PRO A 90 -8.07 22.15 -4.57
C PRO A 90 -7.12 21.42 -5.53
N GLN A 91 -7.51 21.27 -6.80
CA GLN A 91 -6.70 20.57 -7.79
C GLN A 91 -5.29 21.15 -7.95
N THR A 92 -5.13 22.46 -7.77
CA THR A 92 -3.85 23.19 -7.83
C THR A 92 -2.90 22.87 -6.67
N THR A 93 -3.42 22.34 -5.56
CA THR A 93 -2.63 21.98 -4.39
C THR A 93 -1.95 20.64 -4.60
N THR A 94 -0.66 20.54 -4.31
CA THR A 94 0.06 19.27 -4.40
C THR A 94 -0.28 18.39 -3.20
N VAL A 95 -0.48 17.09 -3.45
CA VAL A 95 -0.61 16.10 -2.38
C VAL A 95 0.66 15.26 -2.37
N ASP A 96 1.25 15.09 -1.19
CA ASP A 96 2.44 14.28 -1.01
C ASP A 96 2.07 12.79 -1.00
N MET A 97 2.12 12.18 -2.19
CA MET A 97 1.89 10.75 -2.37
C MET A 97 3.17 10.07 -2.86
N VAL A 98 3.46 8.89 -2.32
CA VAL A 98 4.63 8.08 -2.69
C VAL A 98 4.19 6.63 -2.88
N TYR A 99 4.68 5.96 -3.92
CA TYR A 99 4.44 4.52 -4.09
C TYR A 99 4.96 3.72 -2.89
N ALA A 100 4.11 2.82 -2.37
CA ALA A 100 4.40 1.98 -1.23
C ALA A 100 3.78 0.58 -1.42
N THR A 101 4.27 -0.37 -0.64
CA THR A 101 3.74 -1.73 -0.61
C THR A 101 3.38 -2.14 0.80
N LEU A 102 2.25 -2.82 0.99
CA LEU A 102 1.72 -3.30 2.25
C LEU A 102 1.84 -4.83 2.32
N PRO A 103 2.83 -5.40 3.04
CA PRO A 103 3.01 -6.84 3.17
C PRO A 103 1.96 -7.49 4.08
N GLY A 104 1.63 -8.75 3.82
CA GLY A 104 0.70 -9.54 4.63
C GLY A 104 -0.78 -9.32 4.31
N TYR A 105 -1.09 -8.72 3.16
CA TYR A 105 -2.46 -8.44 2.71
C TYR A 105 -2.66 -8.87 1.26
N THR A 106 -3.91 -9.10 0.89
CA THR A 106 -4.33 -9.41 -0.50
C THR A 106 -5.51 -8.54 -0.92
N LEU A 107 -5.50 -8.13 -2.19
CA LEU A 107 -6.61 -7.40 -2.80
C LEU A 107 -7.78 -8.34 -3.08
N HIS A 108 -8.98 -7.82 -2.85
CA HIS A 108 -10.24 -8.45 -3.18
C HIS A 108 -11.13 -7.41 -3.85
N HIS A 109 -12.13 -7.86 -4.59
CA HIS A 109 -13.20 -6.99 -5.07
C HIS A 109 -14.56 -7.56 -4.69
N PHE A 110 -15.56 -6.68 -4.66
CA PHE A 110 -16.95 -7.11 -4.57
C PHE A 110 -17.37 -7.79 -5.87
N ALA A 111 -18.03 -8.94 -5.76
CA ALA A 111 -18.73 -9.57 -6.87
C ALA A 111 -20.09 -8.86 -7.08
N GLU A 112 -20.09 -7.72 -7.77
CA GLU A 112 -21.34 -7.01 -8.08
C GLU A 112 -21.73 -7.28 -9.54
N ASN A 113 -22.82 -8.05 -9.72
CA ASN A 113 -23.41 -8.31 -11.05
C ASN A 113 -22.40 -8.87 -12.07
N GLY A 114 -21.43 -9.67 -11.62
CA GLY A 114 -20.40 -10.27 -12.47
C GLY A 114 -19.31 -9.31 -12.96
N LYS A 115 -19.20 -8.10 -12.40
CA LYS A 115 -18.12 -7.15 -12.68
C LYS A 115 -17.27 -6.91 -11.43
N PRO A 116 -15.95 -6.72 -11.58
CA PRO A 116 -15.11 -6.33 -10.45
C PRO A 116 -15.49 -4.92 -9.99
N GLY A 117 -15.99 -4.82 -8.76
CA GLY A 117 -16.30 -3.56 -8.10
C GLY A 117 -15.07 -2.83 -7.55
N LEU A 118 -15.29 -1.87 -6.66
CA LEU A 118 -14.19 -1.22 -5.93
C LEU A 118 -13.41 -2.25 -5.11
N PRO A 119 -12.08 -2.09 -4.99
CA PRO A 119 -11.25 -3.04 -4.28
C PRO A 119 -11.35 -2.84 -2.77
N THR A 120 -11.06 -3.91 -2.04
CA THR A 120 -10.77 -3.88 -0.61
C THR A 120 -9.58 -4.79 -0.32
N ILE A 121 -9.02 -4.72 0.89
CA ILE A 121 -7.92 -5.60 1.30
C ILE A 121 -8.31 -6.45 2.49
N LYS A 122 -7.73 -7.65 2.56
CA LYS A 122 -7.85 -8.56 3.71
C LYS A 122 -6.47 -9.03 4.16
N PRO A 123 -6.30 -9.32 5.45
CA PRO A 123 -5.10 -10.02 5.92
C PRO A 123 -4.92 -11.32 5.15
N SER A 124 -3.72 -11.57 4.69
CA SER A 124 -3.36 -12.84 4.06
C SER A 124 -2.86 -13.83 5.09
N SER A 125 -3.06 -15.12 4.81
CA SER A 125 -2.38 -16.21 5.52
C SER A 125 -0.93 -16.38 5.08
N SER A 126 -0.54 -15.81 3.93
CA SER A 126 0.82 -15.83 3.42
C SER A 126 1.55 -14.52 3.72
N SER A 127 2.76 -14.64 4.27
CA SER A 127 3.66 -13.51 4.50
C SER A 127 4.33 -12.99 3.24
N SER A 128 4.23 -13.71 2.12
CA SER A 128 4.74 -13.27 0.82
C SER A 128 3.79 -12.33 0.08
N ASP A 129 2.53 -12.29 0.49
CA ASP A 129 1.51 -11.51 -0.21
C ASP A 129 1.68 -10.04 0.11
N VAL A 130 1.43 -9.22 -0.90
CA VAL A 130 1.65 -7.78 -0.83
C VAL A 130 0.58 -7.06 -1.62
N VAL A 131 0.10 -5.96 -1.05
CA VAL A 131 -0.73 -5.00 -1.76
C VAL A 131 0.10 -3.79 -2.13
N GLU A 132 0.06 -3.39 -3.38
CA GLU A 132 0.67 -2.17 -3.87
C GLU A 132 -0.32 -1.01 -3.80
N GLY A 133 0.19 0.15 -3.43
CA GLY A 133 -0.62 1.34 -3.25
C GLY A 133 0.22 2.60 -3.17
N MET A 134 -0.39 3.63 -2.60
CA MET A 134 0.25 4.91 -2.36
C MET A 134 0.20 5.23 -0.87
N LEU A 135 1.29 5.80 -0.37
CA LEU A 135 1.36 6.37 0.97
C LEU A 135 1.16 7.87 0.88
N VAL A 136 0.13 8.37 1.56
CA VAL A 136 -0.29 9.78 1.56
C VAL A 136 0.16 10.44 2.85
N PHE A 137 0.96 11.50 2.72
CA PHE A 137 1.47 12.28 3.84
C PHE A 137 0.70 13.59 3.98
N GLY A 138 0.74 14.17 5.18
CA GLY A 138 0.27 15.54 5.40
C GLY A 138 -1.25 15.71 5.49
N LEU A 139 -2.05 14.64 5.45
CA LEU A 139 -3.50 14.74 5.64
C LEU A 139 -3.83 15.26 7.05
N THR A 140 -4.77 16.20 7.12
CA THR A 140 -5.31 16.67 8.41
C THR A 140 -6.22 15.61 9.03
N ARG A 141 -6.63 15.83 10.28
CA ARG A 141 -7.58 14.94 10.96
C ARG A 141 -8.90 14.87 10.20
N GLU A 142 -9.41 16.02 9.76
CA GLU A 142 -10.66 16.17 9.02
C GLU A 142 -10.59 15.41 7.69
N GLN A 143 -9.52 15.62 6.92
CA GLN A 143 -9.31 14.91 5.66
C GLN A 143 -9.22 13.39 5.84
N ARG A 144 -8.60 12.91 6.92
CA ARG A 144 -8.59 11.47 7.25
C ARG A 144 -9.99 10.95 7.59
N SER A 145 -10.81 11.77 8.25
CA SER A 145 -12.22 11.46 8.52
C SER A 145 -13.04 11.42 7.23
N ASP A 146 -12.79 12.31 6.27
CA ASP A 146 -13.47 12.29 4.96
C ASP A 146 -13.12 11.02 4.18
N VAL A 147 -11.84 10.62 4.18
CA VAL A 147 -11.43 9.33 3.58
C VAL A 147 -12.14 8.17 4.29
N GLN A 148 -12.23 8.20 5.61
CA GLN A 148 -12.92 7.17 6.38
C GLN A 148 -14.41 7.11 6.03
N GLU A 149 -15.09 8.25 5.87
CA GLU A 149 -16.49 8.28 5.49
C GLU A 149 -16.72 7.60 4.13
N VAL A 150 -15.83 7.83 3.16
CA VAL A 150 -15.91 7.24 1.81
C VAL A 150 -15.51 5.75 1.79
N GLU A 151 -14.46 5.34 2.51
CA GLU A 151 -14.02 3.95 2.57
C GLU A 151 -14.94 3.08 3.44
N CYS A 152 -15.64 3.68 4.41
CA CYS A 152 -16.61 3.02 5.28
C CYS A 152 -18.08 3.22 4.83
N VAL A 153 -18.34 3.62 3.58
CA VAL A 153 -19.72 3.84 3.02
C VAL A 153 -20.65 2.65 3.22
N ARG A 154 -20.12 1.44 3.43
CA ARG A 154 -20.88 0.32 4.01
C ARG A 154 -20.56 0.21 5.51
N PRO A 155 -21.41 0.76 6.41
CA PRO A 155 -21.19 0.68 7.84
C PRO A 155 -20.90 -0.76 8.29
N GLY A 156 -19.87 -0.93 9.11
CA GLY A 156 -19.46 -2.23 9.68
C GLY A 156 -18.54 -3.09 8.80
N HIS A 157 -18.25 -2.67 7.57
CA HIS A 157 -17.54 -3.53 6.62
C HIS A 157 -16.03 -3.33 6.53
N SER A 158 -15.59 -2.07 6.65
CA SER A 158 -14.17 -1.69 6.65
C SER A 158 -13.82 -1.04 7.99
N ILE A 159 -12.64 -1.36 8.52
CA ILE A 159 -12.06 -0.74 9.71
C ILE A 159 -10.77 -0.03 9.35
N PHE A 160 -10.49 1.06 10.07
CA PHE A 160 -9.19 1.72 10.02
C PHE A 160 -8.25 1.05 11.03
N ILE A 161 -7.07 0.64 10.57
CA ILE A 161 -6.05 -0.01 11.41
C ILE A 161 -4.68 0.66 11.23
N ASP A 162 -3.83 0.51 12.25
CA ASP A 162 -2.41 0.81 12.14
C ASP A 162 -1.67 -0.36 11.48
N THR A 163 -0.72 -0.04 10.60
CA THR A 163 0.06 -1.00 9.83
C THR A 163 1.47 -0.50 9.53
N GLN A 164 2.32 -1.38 9.01
CA GLN A 164 3.65 -1.03 8.51
C GLN A 164 3.73 -1.24 7.00
N VAL A 165 3.98 -0.15 6.29
CA VAL A 165 4.17 -0.16 4.83
C VAL A 165 5.63 -0.04 4.47
N GLN A 166 6.02 -0.64 3.35
CA GLN A 166 7.36 -0.55 2.81
C GLN A 166 7.41 0.53 1.73
N VAL A 167 8.32 1.50 1.91
CA VAL A 167 8.67 2.48 0.88
C VAL A 167 10.09 2.22 0.39
N SER A 168 10.34 2.48 -0.89
CA SER A 168 11.70 2.38 -1.44
C SER A 168 12.46 3.70 -1.24
N LEU A 169 13.72 3.61 -0.84
CA LEU A 169 14.63 4.75 -0.75
C LEU A 169 15.89 4.50 -1.60
N ILE A 170 16.57 5.58 -1.98
CA ILE A 170 17.94 5.60 -2.46
C ILE A 170 18.78 6.30 -1.41
N ASP A 171 19.65 5.53 -0.77
CA ASP A 171 20.64 6.01 0.18
C ASP A 171 22.01 6.12 -0.49
N LYS A 172 22.84 7.07 -0.05
CA LYS A 172 24.24 7.18 -0.50
C LYS A 172 25.18 6.59 0.54
N ILE A 173 25.69 5.40 0.28
CA ILE A 173 26.62 4.70 1.18
C ILE A 173 28.00 4.69 0.52
N HIS A 174 28.97 5.36 1.14
CA HIS A 174 30.36 5.46 0.64
C HIS A 174 30.47 5.94 -0.83
N GLY A 175 29.56 6.83 -1.25
CA GLY A 175 29.53 7.35 -2.62
C GLY A 175 28.77 6.49 -3.64
N TYR A 176 28.21 5.34 -3.22
CA TYR A 176 27.36 4.49 -4.06
C TYR A 176 25.89 4.71 -3.72
N GLU A 177 25.04 4.76 -4.75
CA GLU A 177 23.58 4.77 -4.59
C GLU A 177 23.09 3.35 -4.33
N VAL A 178 22.48 3.14 -3.16
CA VAL A 178 21.94 1.86 -2.72
C VAL A 178 20.45 1.99 -2.57
N LYS A 179 19.69 1.16 -3.30
CA LYS A 179 18.24 1.08 -3.13
C LYS A 179 17.91 0.22 -1.91
N SER A 180 17.20 0.79 -0.95
CA SER A 180 16.75 0.13 0.28
C SER A 180 15.22 0.16 0.38
N GLN A 181 14.66 -0.71 1.23
CA GLN A 181 13.26 -0.64 1.63
C GLN A 181 13.20 -0.30 3.12
N LYS A 182 12.24 0.53 3.51
CA LYS A 182 12.03 0.93 4.90
C LYS A 182 10.57 0.81 5.29
N SER A 183 10.35 0.23 6.47
CA SER A 183 9.04 0.22 7.12
C SER A 183 8.68 1.61 7.61
N VAL A 184 7.45 2.03 7.35
CA VAL A 184 6.84 3.28 7.83
C VAL A 184 5.52 2.92 8.50
N ASP A 185 5.32 3.41 9.72
CA ASP A 185 4.03 3.28 10.40
C ASP A 185 2.99 4.13 9.66
N ALA A 186 1.86 3.52 9.31
CA ALA A 186 0.80 4.14 8.53
C ALA A 186 -0.56 3.60 8.99
N GLY A 187 -1.62 4.34 8.68
CA GLY A 187 -2.97 3.81 8.80
C GLY A 187 -3.51 3.31 7.46
N THR A 188 -4.39 2.31 7.46
CA THR A 188 -5.06 1.81 6.26
C THR A 188 -6.47 1.34 6.58
N PHE A 189 -7.31 1.23 5.55
CA PHE A 189 -8.62 0.60 5.63
C PHE A 189 -8.51 -0.87 5.29
N VAL A 190 -9.19 -1.73 6.04
CA VAL A 190 -9.18 -3.19 5.84
C VAL A 190 -10.59 -3.72 6.00
N TRP A 191 -10.95 -4.69 5.17
CA TRP A 191 -12.21 -5.39 5.31
C TRP A 191 -12.25 -6.23 6.60
N SER A 192 -13.22 -5.95 7.48
CA SER A 192 -13.40 -6.63 8.77
C SER A 192 -14.63 -7.53 8.84
N TRP A 193 -15.51 -7.48 7.85
CA TRP A 193 -16.83 -8.12 7.97
C TRP A 193 -16.84 -9.57 7.53
N THR A 194 -17.48 -10.42 8.33
CA THR A 194 -17.42 -11.88 8.19
C THR A 194 -18.76 -12.51 7.81
N SER A 195 -19.73 -11.75 7.28
CA SER A 195 -20.99 -12.39 6.86
C SER A 195 -20.79 -13.31 5.66
N GLU A 196 -21.35 -14.51 5.75
CA GLU A 196 -21.37 -15.55 4.71
C GLU A 196 -21.99 -15.09 3.38
N ASN A 197 -22.77 -14.00 3.39
CA ASN A 197 -23.48 -13.48 2.22
C ASN A 197 -22.69 -12.44 1.39
N THR A 198 -21.50 -12.02 1.83
CA THR A 198 -20.69 -11.06 1.06
C THR A 198 -19.61 -11.80 0.27
N GLU A 199 -19.85 -11.94 -1.03
CA GLU A 199 -18.90 -12.58 -1.94
C GLU A 199 -17.78 -11.59 -2.32
N LEU A 200 -16.71 -11.60 -1.52
CA LEU A 200 -15.44 -11.00 -1.90
C LEU A 200 -14.64 -12.03 -2.70
N GLN A 201 -14.25 -11.65 -3.91
CA GLN A 201 -13.41 -12.48 -4.77
C GLN A 201 -11.96 -11.98 -4.70
N PRO A 202 -10.98 -12.87 -4.46
CA PRO A 202 -9.58 -12.49 -4.41
C PRO A 202 -9.12 -12.05 -5.80
N MET A 203 -8.30 -11.01 -5.83
CA MET A 203 -7.62 -10.58 -7.05
C MET A 203 -6.33 -11.37 -7.23
N GLU A 204 -6.00 -11.72 -8.47
CA GLU A 204 -4.72 -12.36 -8.81
C GLU A 204 -3.54 -11.37 -8.81
N THR A 205 -3.82 -10.07 -8.74
CA THR A 205 -2.84 -8.99 -8.80
C THR A 205 -2.62 -8.34 -7.43
N SER A 206 -1.39 -7.88 -7.20
CA SER A 206 -0.99 -7.09 -6.02
C SER A 206 -1.47 -5.63 -6.07
N PHE A 207 -1.84 -5.13 -7.23
CA PHE A 207 -2.37 -3.77 -7.43
C PHE A 207 -3.77 -3.82 -8.06
N TRP A 208 -4.57 -2.79 -7.81
CA TRP A 208 -5.88 -2.64 -8.45
C TRP A 208 -5.71 -2.00 -9.84
N PRO A 209 -6.18 -2.63 -10.93
CA PRO A 209 -6.14 -2.05 -12.27
C PRO A 209 -7.01 -0.78 -12.34
N ILE A 210 -6.38 0.36 -12.59
CA ILE A 210 -7.07 1.65 -12.63
C ILE A 210 -7.64 2.01 -14.01
N ASP A 211 -7.29 1.26 -15.06
CA ASP A 211 -7.66 1.58 -16.45
C ASP A 211 -9.18 1.78 -16.65
N ASP A 212 -9.97 0.82 -16.17
CA ASP A 212 -11.42 0.85 -16.29
C ASP A 212 -12.00 2.04 -15.52
N PHE A 213 -11.45 2.33 -14.33
CA PHE A 213 -11.86 3.48 -13.52
C PHE A 213 -11.54 4.81 -14.21
N LEU A 214 -10.35 4.96 -14.76
CA LEU A 214 -9.93 6.15 -15.50
C LEU A 214 -10.79 6.42 -16.73
N SER A 215 -11.25 5.35 -17.41
CA SER A 215 -12.18 5.45 -18.55
C SER A 215 -13.64 5.69 -18.13
N GLY A 216 -13.95 5.55 -16.84
CA GLY A 216 -15.30 5.57 -16.31
C GLY A 216 -15.87 6.97 -16.06
N GLN A 217 -17.20 7.04 -16.04
CA GLN A 217 -17.93 8.30 -15.81
C GLN A 217 -17.67 8.90 -14.43
N LEU A 218 -17.42 8.07 -13.42
CA LEU A 218 -17.16 8.53 -12.05
C LEU A 218 -15.88 9.37 -11.99
N TYR A 219 -14.78 8.87 -12.54
CA TYR A 219 -13.51 9.61 -12.57
C TYR A 219 -13.64 10.87 -13.43
N ALA A 220 -14.30 10.79 -14.59
CA ALA A 220 -14.56 11.97 -15.42
C ALA A 220 -15.35 13.07 -14.68
N ASN A 221 -16.30 12.69 -13.83
CA ASN A 221 -17.02 13.64 -12.98
C ASN A 221 -16.09 14.28 -11.94
N MET A 222 -15.26 13.49 -11.25
CA MET A 222 -14.30 14.02 -10.27
C MET A 222 -13.36 15.05 -10.91
N VAL A 223 -12.80 14.73 -12.08
CA VAL A 223 -11.94 15.64 -12.86
C VAL A 223 -12.68 16.92 -13.22
N ARG A 224 -13.93 16.84 -13.67
CA ARG A 224 -14.72 18.03 -14.02
C ARG A 224 -14.96 18.91 -12.80
N GLU A 225 -15.34 18.34 -11.67
CA GLU A 225 -15.60 19.10 -10.44
C GLU A 225 -14.33 19.77 -9.93
N GLN A 226 -13.20 19.05 -9.91
CA GLN A 226 -11.90 19.59 -9.49
C GLN A 226 -11.36 20.72 -10.39
N ASN A 227 -11.78 20.76 -11.65
CA ASN A 227 -11.40 21.81 -12.60
C ASN A 227 -12.37 23.00 -12.63
N LYS A 228 -13.44 23.00 -11.82
CA LYS A 228 -14.30 24.18 -11.68
C LYS A 228 -13.52 25.28 -10.98
N VAL A 229 -13.17 26.34 -11.72
CA VAL A 229 -12.62 27.56 -11.12
C VAL A 229 -13.68 28.12 -10.17
N PRO A 230 -13.36 28.38 -8.89
CA PRO A 230 -14.32 29.02 -8.00
C PRO A 230 -14.67 30.39 -8.58
N PHE A 231 -15.96 30.66 -8.75
CA PHE A 231 -16.45 31.99 -9.11
C PHE A 231 -15.94 32.97 -8.04
N SER A 232 -14.99 33.83 -8.40
CA SER A 232 -14.62 34.97 -7.59
C SER A 232 -15.83 35.92 -7.57
N TYR A 233 -16.50 36.00 -6.42
CA TYR A 233 -17.38 37.14 -6.16
C TYR A 233 -16.50 38.39 -6.07
N ASN A 234 -16.60 39.26 -7.08
CA ASN A 234 -16.13 40.64 -7.02
C ASN A 234 -17.11 41.50 -6.22
#